data_AF-A0A6B3BXK2-F1
#
_entry.id   AF-A0A6B3BXK2-F1
#
_cell.length_a   1.000
_cell.length_b   1.000
_cell.length_c   1.000
_cell.angle_alpha   90.00
_cell.angle_beta   90.00
_cell.angle_gamma   90.00
#
_symmetry.space_group_name_H-M   'P 1'
#
loop_
_entity.id
_entity.type
_entity.pdbx_description
1 polymer ?
#
loop_
_entity_poly.entity_id
_entity_poly.type
_entity_poly.pdbx_seq_one_letter_code
_entity_poly.pdbx_strand_id
1 'polypeptide(L)'
;MPQFMDVHHGMEGITADQLNQAHQADLDIEKDEGVHFEKAWADPASGTVYCLSEAPSAEAVRRIHERAGHPADEVHPVPLTV
;
A
#
# COMPACT_ATOMS: atom_id res chain seq x y z
N MET A 1 -5.82 14.64 -0.92
CA MET A 1 -7.04 13.79 -0.71
C MET A 1 -6.98 13.21 0.71
N PRO A 2 -7.97 12.47 1.24
CA PRO A 2 -7.77 11.72 2.47
C PRO A 2 -6.54 10.82 2.38
N GLN A 3 -5.79 10.70 3.49
CA GLN A 3 -4.64 9.80 3.58
C GLN A 3 -5.01 8.48 4.25
N PHE A 4 -4.40 7.40 3.80
CA PHE A 4 -4.59 6.05 4.30
C PHE A 4 -3.24 5.40 4.59
N MET A 5 -3.20 4.65 5.69
CA MET A 5 -2.13 3.73 6.01
C MET A 5 -2.69 2.31 5.87
N ASP A 6 -2.12 1.53 4.96
CA ASP A 6 -2.43 0.12 4.79
C ASP A 6 -1.29 -0.76 5.32
N VAL A 7 -1.64 -2.01 5.65
CA VAL A 7 -0.72 -3.00 6.21
C VAL A 7 -0.91 -4.33 5.50
N HIS A 8 0.20 -4.93 5.08
CA HIS A 8 0.27 -6.29 4.58
C HIS A 8 1.09 -7.14 5.56
N HIS A 9 0.60 -8.32 5.88
CA HIS A 9 1.23 -9.29 6.77
C HIS A 9 1.71 -10.52 5.99
N GLY A 10 2.56 -11.34 6.62
CA GLY A 10 3.02 -12.60 6.04
C GLY A 10 4.08 -12.46 4.95
N MET A 11 4.72 -11.29 4.85
CA MET A 11 5.76 -10.97 3.86
C MET A 11 7.19 -11.21 4.42
N GLU A 12 7.35 -12.26 5.22
CA GLU A 12 8.63 -12.57 5.90
C GLU A 12 9.76 -12.77 4.86
N GLY A 13 10.89 -12.11 5.09
CA GLY A 13 12.04 -12.16 4.18
C GLY A 13 11.90 -11.34 2.90
N ILE A 14 10.89 -10.46 2.79
CA ILE A 14 10.75 -9.55 1.63
C ILE A 14 12.05 -8.77 1.39
N THR A 15 12.49 -8.79 0.14
CA THR A 15 13.69 -8.07 -0.31
C THR A 15 13.36 -6.67 -0.79
N ALA A 16 14.37 -5.80 -0.88
CA ALA A 16 14.21 -4.46 -1.44
C ALA A 16 13.67 -4.49 -2.88
N ASP A 17 14.13 -5.44 -3.71
CA ASP A 17 13.67 -5.58 -5.10
C ASP A 17 12.20 -6.02 -5.17
N GLN A 18 11.79 -6.95 -4.30
CA GLN A 18 10.38 -7.37 -4.21
C GLN A 18 9.47 -6.23 -3.73
N LEU A 19 9.91 -5.45 -2.73
CA LEU A 19 9.15 -4.29 -2.26
C LEU A 19 9.02 -3.24 -3.37
N ASN A 20 10.10 -2.94 -4.08
CA ASN A 20 10.08 -2.00 -5.22
C ASN A 20 9.16 -2.51 -6.34
N GLN A 21 9.20 -3.80 -6.66
CA GLN A 21 8.34 -4.38 -7.68
C GLN A 21 6.84 -4.32 -7.29
N ALA A 22 6.51 -4.66 -6.04
CA ALA A 22 5.14 -4.59 -5.54
C ALA A 22 4.61 -3.15 -5.56
N HIS A 23 5.40 -2.20 -5.06
CA HIS A 23 5.04 -0.78 -5.07
C HIS A 23 4.90 -0.22 -6.49
N GLN A 24 5.79 -0.60 -7.42
CA GLN A 24 5.67 -0.19 -8.82
C GLN A 24 4.38 -0.74 -9.46
N ALA A 25 3.97 -1.96 -9.12
CA ALA A 25 2.72 -2.52 -9.63
C ALA A 25 1.49 -1.73 -9.19
N ASP A 26 1.50 -1.14 -7.98
CA ASP A 26 0.45 -0.20 -7.56
C ASP A 26 0.49 1.10 -8.37
N LEU A 27 1.68 1.71 -8.48
CA LEU A 27 1.89 2.99 -9.18
C LEU A 27 1.47 2.92 -10.65
N ASP A 28 1.66 1.77 -11.30
CA ASP A 28 1.31 1.57 -12.71
C ASP A 28 -0.21 1.68 -12.97
N ILE A 29 -1.05 1.41 -11.95
CA ILE A 29 -2.51 1.40 -12.08
C ILE A 29 -3.25 2.36 -11.13
N GLU A 30 -2.55 3.06 -10.22
CA GLU A 30 -3.13 3.89 -9.15
C GLU A 30 -4.17 4.91 -9.64
N LYS A 31 -3.94 5.46 -10.83
CA LYS A 31 -4.76 6.53 -11.42
C LYS A 31 -6.16 6.06 -11.81
N ASP A 32 -6.34 4.76 -12.03
CA ASP A 32 -7.65 4.20 -12.40
C ASP A 32 -8.68 4.37 -11.28
N GLU A 33 -8.22 4.46 -10.03
CA GLU A 33 -9.07 4.64 -8.84
C GLU A 33 -8.84 6.00 -8.17
N GLY A 34 -8.06 6.89 -8.80
CA GLY A 34 -7.69 8.19 -8.23
C GLY A 34 -6.83 8.08 -6.97
N VAL A 35 -6.06 7.00 -6.85
CA VAL A 35 -5.12 6.77 -5.74
C VAL A 35 -3.75 7.34 -6.11
N HIS A 36 -2.99 7.74 -5.10
CA HIS A 36 -1.57 8.01 -5.19
C HIS A 36 -0.82 7.33 -4.04
N PHE A 37 0.02 6.35 -4.33
CA PHE A 37 0.85 5.68 -3.34
C PHE A 37 2.14 6.48 -3.10
N GLU A 38 2.26 7.09 -1.93
CA GLU A 38 3.35 8.03 -1.62
C GLU A 38 4.65 7.31 -1.24
N LYS A 39 4.54 6.27 -0.40
CA LYS A 39 5.70 5.59 0.17
C LYS A 39 5.32 4.23 0.74
N ALA A 40 6.25 3.28 0.62
CA ALA A 40 6.18 1.99 1.29
C ALA A 40 7.40 1.77 2.20
N TRP A 41 7.18 1.08 3.32
CA TRP A 41 8.21 0.59 4.22
C TRP A 41 7.98 -0.90 4.47
N ALA A 42 9.04 -1.68 4.63
CA ALA A 42 8.95 -3.08 4.99
C ALA A 42 9.82 -3.39 6.21
N ASP A 43 9.31 -4.26 7.07
CA ASP A 43 10.07 -5.01 8.07
C ASP A 43 10.15 -6.48 7.63
N PRO A 44 11.26 -6.90 7.00
CA PRO A 44 11.41 -8.28 6.54
C PRO A 44 11.47 -9.32 7.67
N ALA A 45 11.77 -8.91 8.91
CA ALA A 45 11.89 -9.84 10.02
C ALA A 45 10.51 -10.26 10.56
N SER A 46 9.56 -9.32 10.67
CA SER A 46 8.17 -9.61 11.03
C SER A 46 7.30 -9.98 9.82
N GLY A 47 7.73 -9.61 8.62
CA GLY A 47 6.94 -9.78 7.41
C GLY A 47 5.82 -8.76 7.28
N THR A 48 5.98 -7.57 7.83
CA THR A 48 5.01 -6.48 7.71
C THR A 48 5.46 -5.44 6.69
N VAL A 49 4.55 -5.05 5.79
CA VAL A 49 4.70 -3.92 4.87
C VAL A 49 3.67 -2.86 5.22
N TYR A 50 4.09 -1.61 5.21
CA TYR A 50 3.26 -0.43 5.45
C TYR A 50 3.29 0.45 4.21
N CYS A 51 2.13 0.85 3.67
CA CYS A 51 2.06 1.84 2.61
C CYS A 51 1.24 3.05 3.03
N LEU A 52 1.73 4.24 2.66
CA LEU A 52 1.01 5.50 2.80
C LEU A 52 0.48 5.91 1.43
N SER A 53 -0.80 6.26 1.34
CA SER A 53 -1.43 6.72 0.12
C SER A 53 -2.40 7.87 0.33
N GLU A 54 -2.59 8.68 -0.71
CA GLU A 54 -3.72 9.59 -0.85
C GLU A 54 -4.77 8.96 -1.78
N ALA A 55 -6.04 8.94 -1.35
CA ALA A 55 -7.10 8.31 -2.14
C ALA A 55 -8.49 8.90 -1.89
N PRO A 56 -9.48 8.70 -2.77
CA PRO A 56 -10.87 9.10 -2.51
C PRO A 56 -11.55 8.27 -1.42
N SER A 57 -11.12 7.02 -1.19
CA SER A 57 -11.61 6.13 -0.13
C SER A 57 -10.65 4.98 0.15
N ALA A 58 -10.78 4.32 1.30
CA ALA A 58 -10.04 3.09 1.61
C ALA A 58 -10.35 1.98 0.58
N GLU A 59 -11.55 1.96 0.04
CA GLU A 59 -11.98 0.94 -0.93
C GLU A 59 -11.30 1.15 -2.28
N ALA A 60 -10.96 2.39 -2.65
CA ALA A 60 -10.14 2.67 -3.82
C ALA A 60 -8.71 2.12 -3.66
N VAL A 61 -8.09 2.31 -2.48
CA VAL A 61 -6.79 1.72 -2.12
C VAL A 61 -6.84 0.19 -2.23
N ARG A 62 -7.84 -0.44 -1.61
CA ARG A 62 -8.04 -1.90 -1.65
C ARG A 62 -8.16 -2.44 -3.08
N ARG A 63 -8.92 -1.77 -3.94
CA ARG A 63 -9.09 -2.20 -5.34
C ARG A 63 -7.79 -2.14 -6.14
N ILE A 64 -6.92 -1.17 -5.89
CA ILE A 64 -5.61 -1.13 -6.53
C ILE A 64 -4.75 -2.30 -6.06
N HIS A 65 -4.58 -2.50 -4.75
CA HIS A 65 -3.80 -3.62 -4.22
C HIS A 65 -4.30 -4.99 -4.69
N GLU A 66 -5.62 -5.19 -4.71
CA GLU A 66 -6.23 -6.42 -5.23
C GLU A 66 -5.88 -6.66 -6.71
N ARG A 67 -5.93 -5.61 -7.54
CA ARG A 67 -5.58 -5.68 -8.97
C ARG A 67 -4.08 -5.81 -9.21
N ALA A 68 -3.24 -5.24 -8.33
CA ALA A 68 -1.79 -5.37 -8.36
C ALA A 68 -1.30 -6.75 -7.87
N GLY A 69 -2.20 -7.56 -7.29
CA GLY A 69 -1.94 -8.95 -6.92
C GLY A 69 -1.47 -9.14 -5.48
N HIS A 70 -1.61 -8.13 -4.63
CA HIS A 70 -1.16 -8.16 -3.23
C HIS A 70 -2.17 -7.41 -2.33
N PRO A 71 -3.37 -7.95 -2.07
CA PRO A 71 -4.38 -7.27 -1.26
C PRO A 71 -3.83 -6.91 0.14
N ALA A 72 -4.15 -5.70 0.61
CA ALA A 72 -3.82 -5.28 1.98
C ALA A 72 -4.76 -5.93 3.01
N ASP A 73 -4.18 -6.41 4.11
CA ASP A 73 -4.92 -7.01 5.23
C ASP A 73 -5.68 -5.94 6.02
N GLU A 74 -5.06 -4.76 6.17
CA GLU A 74 -5.63 -3.62 6.88
C GLU A 74 -5.52 -2.35 6.04
N VAL A 75 -6.52 -1.46 6.16
CA VAL A 75 -6.50 -0.12 5.55
C VAL A 75 -7.19 0.83 6.51
N HIS A 76 -6.46 1.82 7.00
CA HIS A 76 -6.91 2.77 8.01
C HIS A 76 -6.82 4.20 7.50
N PRO A 77 -7.89 5.03 7.60
CA PRO A 77 -7.75 6.46 7.36
C PRO A 77 -6.88 7.09 8.44
N VAL A 78 -5.91 7.92 8.04
CA VAL A 78 -4.97 8.62 8.95
C VAL A 78 -5.13 10.14 8.83
N PRO A 79 -6.25 10.73 9.28
CA PRO A 79 -6.57 12.14 9.06
C PRO A 79 -5.75 13.12 9.92
N LEU A 80 -4.97 12.62 10.88
CA LEU A 80 -4.16 13.43 11.79
C LEU A 80 -2.69 13.05 11.59
N THR A 81 -1.85 14.04 11.28
CA THR A 81 -0.42 13.91 11.04
C THR A 81 0.34 15.04 11.72
N VAL A 82 1.64 14.84 11.98
CA VAL A 82 2.55 15.82 12.58
C VAL A 82 3.79 16.02 11.71
#